data_AF-A0A3L8RM11-F1
#
_entry.id   AF-A0A3L8RM11-F1
#
_cell.length_a   1.000
_cell.length_b   1.000
_cell.length_c   1.000
_cell.angle_alpha   90.00
_cell.angle_beta   90.00
_cell.angle_gamma   90.00
#
_symmetry.space_group_name_H-M   'P 1'
#
loop_
_entity.id
_entity.type
_entity.pdbx_description
1 polymer ?
#
loop_
_entity_poly.entity_id
_entity_poly.type
_entity_poly.pdbx_seq_one_letter_code
_entity_poly.pdbx_strand_id
1 'polypeptide(L)'
;MADIDWHRWAHSRSEGHSQRQCQAYRLRFLATPDSSGLEALRVVCAACPASRNLAGISQKNILVQTGLRCPGTHPWDSEADEADPCEEKPQAVQRGASNVYFPITHSAIDIPAPAGPSEEDESSQKVVNHALWPFFKDADGGPVSDNLKAAIAFECGVSEEFVETVRRRHTAEIAPAPSAVDSDDDLSIAEWAAFSEPESVTNSKTFSVRRTDLGIRPDDPESLRELDAGISAVVVADRVREVRALEGFSRYEPSSGDGEEGEGGRVVSVNTHARASWLPAVETYGEGIFIAVDEERVSAWERHPLVRDWTRRIENNLGASFKADRLRGKTGPELLPRFVMLHTLAHHFIRQLSYDSGYNAASLRERVYARSHAPGSDLPPQAGVFVYTAAGDAEGTLGGLVRQGQPPNLAETLIRLLESAQWCSQDPLCADSTGRSLANLNRAACHACTLLPETCCEIDNSLLDRTLLIGEGDVPGFFRGVLQAAIEESAGVVDLS
;
A
#
# COMPACT_ATOMS: atom_id res chain seq x y z
N MET A 1 10.82 -19.21 20.40
CA MET A 1 9.97 -18.17 21.02
C MET A 1 10.85 -17.40 22.00
N ALA A 2 11.50 -16.35 21.51
CA ALA A 2 12.35 -15.45 22.30
C ALA A 2 11.66 -14.09 22.54
N ASP A 3 10.36 -14.00 22.25
CA ASP A 3 9.56 -12.78 22.29
C ASP A 3 9.29 -12.29 23.72
N ILE A 4 9.00 -13.21 24.64
CA ILE A 4 8.91 -12.95 26.08
C ILE A 4 9.72 -14.03 26.79
N ASP A 5 10.43 -13.68 27.86
CA ASP A 5 11.00 -14.68 28.77
C ASP A 5 9.85 -15.33 29.58
N TRP A 6 9.25 -16.33 28.92
CA TRP A 6 8.13 -17.12 29.43
C TRP A 6 8.48 -17.89 30.70
N HIS A 7 9.77 -18.20 30.91
CA HIS A 7 10.23 -18.83 32.14
C HIS A 7 10.05 -17.87 33.31
N ARG A 8 10.54 -16.64 33.17
CA ARG A 8 10.36 -15.60 34.18
C ARG A 8 8.91 -15.23 34.40
N TRP A 9 8.09 -15.19 33.34
CA TRP A 9 6.64 -14.98 33.48
C TRP A 9 5.98 -16.08 34.31
N ALA A 10 6.24 -17.37 34.01
CA ALA A 10 5.63 -18.49 34.74
C ALA A 10 6.02 -18.52 36.23
N HIS A 11 7.24 -18.11 36.57
CA HIS A 11 7.76 -18.12 37.95
C HIS A 11 7.56 -16.82 38.72
N SER A 12 7.00 -15.78 38.08
CA SER A 12 6.81 -14.46 38.69
C SER A 12 5.86 -14.43 39.89
N ARG A 13 4.97 -15.43 40.02
CA ARG A 13 4.07 -15.63 41.17
C ARG A 13 4.41 -16.92 41.93
N SER A 14 5.70 -17.19 42.12
CA SER A 14 6.16 -18.39 42.83
C SER A 14 5.73 -18.40 44.31
N GLU A 15 5.05 -19.46 44.71
CA GLU A 15 4.55 -19.68 46.08
C GLU A 15 5.60 -20.36 46.98
N GLY A 16 6.55 -21.11 46.39
CA GLY A 16 7.54 -21.91 47.12
C GLY A 16 9.00 -21.65 46.76
N HIS A 17 9.92 -22.11 47.63
CA HIS A 17 11.37 -21.99 47.42
C HIS A 17 11.86 -22.74 46.17
N SER A 18 11.32 -23.94 45.93
CA SER A 18 11.61 -24.76 44.74
C SER A 18 11.23 -24.09 43.43
N GLN A 19 10.20 -23.23 43.44
CA GLN A 19 9.78 -22.46 42.27
C GLN A 19 10.69 -21.25 42.04
N ARG A 20 11.05 -20.52 43.11
CA ARG A 20 11.92 -19.34 43.03
C ARG A 20 13.34 -19.64 42.56
N GLN A 21 13.82 -20.86 42.78
CA GLN A 21 15.17 -21.31 42.38
C GLN A 21 15.15 -22.25 41.16
N CYS A 22 14.00 -22.43 40.52
CA CYS A 22 13.89 -23.28 39.35
C CYS A 22 14.68 -22.71 38.17
N GLN A 23 15.59 -23.51 37.61
CA GLN A 23 16.39 -23.19 36.41
C GLN A 23 15.95 -24.01 35.19
N ALA A 24 14.83 -24.72 35.29
CA ALA A 24 14.36 -25.63 34.24
C ALA A 24 13.49 -24.89 33.21
N TYR A 25 13.97 -24.82 31.97
CA TYR A 25 13.27 -24.22 30.83
C TYR A 25 12.25 -25.16 30.16
N ARG A 26 11.66 -26.09 30.93
CA ARG A 26 10.65 -27.04 30.42
C ARG A 26 9.25 -26.46 30.59
N LEU A 27 8.85 -25.59 29.67
CA LEU A 27 7.56 -24.89 29.72
C LEU A 27 6.53 -25.54 28.81
N ARG A 28 5.25 -25.45 29.18
CA ARG A 28 4.09 -25.84 28.38
C ARG A 28 3.04 -24.74 28.40
N PHE A 29 2.38 -24.53 27.26
CA PHE A 29 1.19 -23.71 27.17
C PHE A 29 -0.04 -24.60 27.28
N LEU A 30 -0.95 -24.26 28.19
CA LEU A 30 -2.22 -24.97 28.38
C LEU A 30 -3.37 -23.98 28.16
N ALA A 31 -4.38 -24.42 27.42
CA ALA A 31 -5.64 -23.71 27.27
C ALA A 31 -6.67 -24.31 28.27
N THR A 32 -7.28 -23.48 29.11
CA THR A 32 -8.33 -23.89 30.03
C THR A 32 -9.71 -23.57 29.45
N PRO A 33 -10.63 -24.55 29.36
CA PRO A 33 -11.96 -24.36 28.76
C PRO A 33 -12.88 -23.46 29.60
N ASP A 34 -12.59 -23.27 30.89
CA ASP A 34 -13.46 -22.56 31.84
C ASP A 34 -13.31 -21.03 31.81
N SER A 35 -12.59 -20.49 30.83
CA SER A 35 -12.19 -19.07 30.75
C SER A 35 -12.06 -18.63 29.31
N SER A 36 -12.12 -17.31 29.05
CA SER A 36 -12.01 -16.74 27.70
C SER A 36 -10.83 -15.78 27.57
N GLY A 37 -10.41 -15.52 26.33
CA GLY A 37 -9.31 -14.60 26.02
C GLY A 37 -7.95 -15.03 26.57
N LEU A 38 -7.15 -14.07 27.02
CA LEU A 38 -5.80 -14.31 27.55
C LEU A 38 -5.78 -15.02 28.91
N GLU A 39 -6.89 -14.99 29.65
CA GLU A 39 -7.00 -15.71 30.92
C GLU A 39 -7.01 -17.23 30.73
N ALA A 40 -7.50 -17.68 29.58
CA ALA A 40 -7.56 -19.09 29.21
C ALA A 40 -6.21 -19.72 28.88
N LEU A 41 -5.20 -18.90 28.61
CA LEU A 41 -3.86 -19.38 28.27
C LEU A 41 -2.97 -19.32 29.50
N ARG A 42 -2.31 -20.44 29.82
CA ARG A 42 -1.41 -20.56 30.97
C ARG A 42 -0.07 -21.13 30.57
N VAL A 43 1.01 -20.51 31.06
CA VAL A 43 2.36 -21.05 30.98
C VAL A 43 2.64 -21.84 32.24
N VAL A 44 3.09 -23.09 32.09
CA VAL A 44 3.38 -24.00 33.21
C VAL A 44 4.80 -24.56 33.09
N CYS A 45 5.57 -24.52 34.16
CA CYS A 45 6.83 -25.25 34.27
C CYS A 45 6.58 -26.71 34.62
N ALA A 46 7.08 -27.63 33.80
CA ALA A 46 6.94 -29.07 34.01
C ALA A 46 7.82 -29.61 35.16
N ALA A 47 8.75 -28.82 35.71
CA ALA A 47 9.67 -29.25 36.76
C ALA A 47 9.23 -28.86 38.19
N CYS A 48 8.68 -27.65 38.40
CA CYS A 48 8.36 -27.10 39.73
C CYS A 48 6.88 -26.70 39.92
N PRO A 49 5.98 -27.24 39.07
CA PRO A 49 4.62 -26.76 38.80
C PRO A 49 4.31 -25.25 38.82
N ALA A 50 5.29 -24.35 38.76
CA ALA A 50 5.02 -22.91 38.72
C ALA A 50 4.21 -22.57 37.47
N SER A 51 3.19 -21.72 37.62
CA SER A 51 2.34 -21.34 36.50
C SER A 51 1.75 -19.95 36.63
N ARG A 52 1.48 -19.32 35.48
CA ARG A 52 0.79 -18.03 35.40
C ARG A 52 -0.04 -17.95 34.12
N ASN A 53 -1.26 -17.43 34.20
CA ASN A 53 -2.08 -17.15 33.02
C ASN A 53 -1.59 -15.89 32.29
N LEU A 54 -2.08 -15.62 31.08
CA LEU A 54 -1.70 -14.44 30.31
C LEU A 54 -2.59 -13.22 30.59
N ALA A 55 -3.50 -13.32 31.56
CA ALA A 55 -4.37 -12.21 31.95
C ALA A 55 -3.54 -10.99 32.37
N GLY A 56 -3.83 -9.85 31.73
CA GLY A 56 -3.14 -8.59 32.00
C GLY A 56 -1.69 -8.50 31.51
N ILE A 57 -1.19 -9.44 30.71
CA ILE A 57 0.19 -9.40 30.19
C ILE A 57 0.49 -8.15 29.34
N SER A 58 -0.54 -7.54 28.74
CA SER A 58 -0.44 -6.31 27.95
C SER A 58 -0.58 -5.02 28.77
N GLN A 59 -0.80 -5.10 30.08
CA GLN A 59 -0.92 -3.93 30.95
C GLN A 59 0.41 -3.17 31.02
N LYS A 60 0.33 -1.83 31.07
CA LYS A 60 1.51 -0.96 31.17
C LYS A 60 2.39 -1.36 32.36
N ASN A 61 3.69 -1.51 32.13
CA ASN A 61 4.72 -1.87 33.12
C ASN A 61 4.62 -3.29 33.75
N ILE A 62 3.69 -4.15 33.37
CA ILE A 62 3.53 -5.49 34.00
C ILE A 62 4.77 -6.38 33.83
N LEU A 63 5.43 -6.27 32.67
CA LEU A 63 6.65 -7.01 32.38
C LEU A 63 7.80 -6.54 33.28
N VAL A 64 7.97 -5.23 33.44
CA VAL A 64 8.96 -4.62 34.35
C VAL A 64 8.71 -5.02 35.81
N GLN A 65 7.44 -5.01 36.26
CA GLN A 65 7.06 -5.49 37.60
C GLN A 65 7.36 -6.98 37.80
N THR A 66 7.37 -7.75 36.72
CA THR A 66 7.76 -9.17 36.67
C THR A 66 9.30 -9.34 36.54
N GLY A 67 10.05 -8.24 36.51
CA GLY A 67 11.50 -8.18 36.40
C GLY A 67 12.04 -8.34 34.98
N LEU A 68 11.17 -8.41 33.98
CA LEU A 68 11.58 -8.47 32.57
C LEU A 68 12.08 -7.08 32.14
N ARG A 69 13.19 -7.07 31.41
CA ARG A 69 13.80 -5.87 30.81
C ARG A 69 13.88 -6.04 29.31
N CYS A 70 13.98 -4.93 28.58
CA CYS A 70 14.27 -4.99 27.16
C CYS A 70 15.65 -5.66 26.98
N PRO A 71 15.76 -6.76 26.20
CA PRO A 71 17.04 -7.39 25.96
C PRO A 71 17.94 -6.56 25.03
N GLY A 72 17.41 -5.50 24.40
CA GLY A 72 18.14 -4.74 23.38
C GLY A 72 18.24 -5.45 22.04
N THR A 73 17.51 -6.55 21.87
CA THR A 73 17.62 -7.45 20.71
C THR A 73 16.26 -7.69 20.03
N HIS A 74 16.29 -7.91 18.72
CA HIS A 74 15.24 -8.39 17.85
C HIS A 74 15.04 -9.92 17.96
N PRO A 75 13.90 -10.39 18.48
CA PRO A 75 13.66 -11.83 18.70
C PRO A 75 13.68 -12.72 17.45
N TRP A 76 13.61 -12.14 16.25
CA TRP A 76 13.63 -12.85 14.96
C TRP A 76 15.02 -12.89 14.31
N ASP A 77 15.99 -12.13 14.82
CA ASP A 77 17.36 -12.04 14.28
C ASP A 77 18.37 -12.62 15.28
N SER A 78 18.23 -13.91 15.61
CA SER A 78 18.96 -14.49 16.74
C SER A 78 20.45 -14.77 16.52
N GLU A 79 20.93 -14.74 15.27
CA GLU A 79 22.31 -15.15 14.94
C GLU A 79 23.30 -13.98 14.90
N ALA A 80 22.83 -12.76 14.66
CA ALA A 80 23.70 -11.64 14.34
C ALA A 80 23.25 -10.28 14.91
N ASP A 81 22.27 -10.29 15.81
CA ASP A 81 21.76 -9.09 16.48
C ASP A 81 22.57 -8.78 17.75
N GLU A 82 23.34 -7.70 17.69
CA GLU A 82 24.10 -7.18 18.83
C GLU A 82 23.14 -6.41 19.76
N ALA A 83 23.13 -6.76 21.03
CA ALA A 83 22.23 -6.13 22.00
C ALA A 83 22.58 -4.65 22.19
N ASP A 84 21.69 -3.76 21.77
CA ASP A 84 21.79 -2.34 22.05
C ASP A 84 21.41 -2.07 23.53
N PRO A 85 22.18 -1.25 24.28
CA PRO A 85 21.79 -0.83 25.62
C PRO A 85 20.44 -0.11 25.58
N CYS A 86 19.40 -0.76 26.10
CA CYS A 86 18.04 -0.26 26.05
C CYS A 86 17.44 -0.16 27.47
N GLU A 87 17.12 1.07 27.89
CA GLU A 87 16.48 1.33 29.18
C GLU A 87 14.94 1.40 29.11
N GLU A 88 14.39 1.23 27.90
CA GLU A 88 12.96 1.30 27.66
C GLU A 88 12.18 0.17 28.33
N LYS A 89 10.90 0.45 28.62
CA LYS A 89 10.03 -0.48 29.34
C LYS A 89 9.35 -1.44 28.35
N PRO A 90 9.63 -2.75 28.41
CA PRO A 90 9.01 -3.70 27.49
C PRO A 90 7.50 -3.78 27.72
N GLN A 91 6.74 -3.84 26.62
CA GLN A 91 5.29 -4.01 26.62
C GLN A 91 4.92 -5.22 25.75
N ALA A 92 4.10 -6.12 26.29
CA ALA A 92 3.55 -7.22 25.50
C ALA A 92 2.36 -6.72 24.67
N VAL A 93 2.41 -6.99 23.38
CA VAL A 93 1.35 -6.74 22.41
C VAL A 93 1.02 -8.05 21.71
N GLN A 94 -0.24 -8.24 21.32
CA GLN A 94 -0.59 -9.42 20.53
C GLN A 94 0.04 -9.30 19.15
N ARG A 95 0.49 -10.42 18.57
CA ARG A 95 1.13 -10.41 17.24
C ARG A 95 0.25 -9.81 16.15
N GLY A 96 -1.06 -9.98 16.24
CA GLY A 96 -2.04 -9.40 15.32
C GLY A 96 -2.58 -8.03 15.75
N ALA A 97 -1.98 -7.36 16.74
CA ALA A 97 -2.39 -6.01 17.09
C ALA A 97 -1.97 -5.02 16.00
N SER A 98 -2.85 -4.09 15.67
CA SER A 98 -2.69 -3.15 14.54
C SER A 98 -1.58 -2.12 14.73
N ASN A 99 -0.90 -2.11 15.88
CA ASN A 99 0.19 -1.17 16.19
C ASN A 99 1.60 -1.80 16.07
N VAL A 100 1.70 -3.08 15.71
CA VAL A 100 2.93 -3.88 15.84
C VAL A 100 3.76 -3.89 14.57
N TYR A 101 3.15 -3.82 13.39
CA TYR A 101 3.84 -4.01 12.13
C TYR A 101 3.18 -3.17 11.04
N PHE A 102 3.87 -2.11 10.63
CA PHE A 102 3.50 -1.30 9.47
C PHE A 102 4.57 -1.48 8.40
N PRO A 103 4.32 -2.31 7.37
CA PRO A 103 5.32 -2.58 6.36
C PRO A 103 5.66 -1.31 5.57
N ILE A 104 6.94 -1.15 5.26
CA ILE A 104 7.44 -0.14 4.32
C ILE A 104 7.75 -0.89 3.03
N THR A 105 6.81 -0.82 2.09
CA THR A 105 6.89 -1.50 0.80
C THR A 105 6.94 -0.51 -0.34
N HIS A 106 7.86 -0.73 -1.26
CA HIS A 106 7.95 -0.01 -2.53
C HIS A 106 7.37 -0.89 -3.62
N SER A 107 6.46 -0.35 -4.42
CA SER A 107 5.82 -1.07 -5.52
C SER A 107 6.11 -0.34 -6.83
N ALA A 108 6.44 -1.08 -7.88
CA ALA A 108 6.62 -0.56 -9.22
C ALA A 108 5.85 -1.43 -10.23
N ILE A 109 5.15 -0.78 -11.16
CA ILE A 109 4.66 -1.46 -12.36
C ILE A 109 5.79 -1.52 -13.37
N ASP A 110 6.09 -2.71 -13.86
CA ASP A 110 7.14 -2.93 -14.86
C ASP A 110 6.65 -2.49 -16.24
N ILE A 111 6.93 -1.24 -16.59
CA ILE A 111 6.57 -0.63 -17.87
C ILE A 111 7.81 -0.61 -18.76
N PRO A 112 7.74 -1.21 -19.97
CA PRO A 112 8.85 -1.16 -20.90
C PRO A 112 9.05 0.28 -21.40
N ALA A 113 10.31 0.66 -21.62
CA ALA A 113 10.61 1.96 -22.22
C ALA A 113 9.88 2.11 -23.58
N PRO A 114 9.47 3.32 -23.98
CA PRO A 114 8.70 3.56 -25.22
C PRO A 114 9.37 3.00 -26.49
N ALA A 115 10.71 2.98 -26.53
CA ALA A 115 11.50 2.43 -27.64
C ALA A 115 11.79 0.92 -27.53
N GLY A 116 11.20 0.24 -26.54
CA GLY A 116 11.72 -1.01 -25.98
C GLY A 116 12.96 -0.74 -25.11
N PRO A 117 13.42 -1.71 -24.29
CA PRO A 117 14.74 -1.60 -23.70
C PRO A 117 15.74 -1.50 -24.86
N SER A 118 16.66 -0.53 -24.79
CA SER A 118 17.75 -0.51 -25.77
C SER A 118 18.53 -1.82 -25.64
N GLU A 119 19.21 -2.26 -26.70
CA GLU A 119 20.12 -3.42 -26.59
C GLU A 119 21.14 -3.22 -25.44
N GLU A 120 21.47 -1.97 -25.14
CA GLU A 120 22.29 -1.57 -24.00
C GLU A 120 21.59 -1.81 -22.65
N ASP A 121 20.29 -1.53 -22.49
CA ASP A 121 19.59 -1.73 -21.21
C ASP A 121 19.47 -3.22 -20.87
N GLU A 122 19.08 -4.06 -21.83
CA GLU A 122 19.03 -5.51 -21.64
C GLU A 122 20.41 -6.09 -21.30
N SER A 123 21.44 -5.59 -21.98
CA SER A 123 22.83 -5.98 -21.74
C SER A 123 23.34 -5.52 -20.38
N SER A 124 22.96 -4.32 -19.93
CA SER A 124 23.27 -3.80 -18.60
C SER A 124 22.65 -4.66 -17.52
N GLN A 125 21.39 -5.06 -17.69
CA GLN A 125 20.67 -5.85 -16.70
C GLN A 125 21.20 -7.29 -16.62
N LYS A 126 21.63 -7.88 -17.75
CA LYS A 126 22.35 -9.16 -17.77
C LYS A 126 23.68 -9.08 -17.00
N VAL A 127 24.41 -7.97 -17.16
CA VAL A 127 25.68 -7.72 -16.46
C VAL A 127 25.46 -7.60 -14.96
N VAL A 128 24.47 -6.80 -14.53
CA VAL A 128 24.16 -6.60 -13.09
C VAL A 128 23.64 -7.89 -12.43
N ASN A 129 22.85 -8.69 -13.14
CA ASN A 129 22.33 -9.97 -12.63
C ASN A 129 23.35 -11.13 -12.69
N HIS A 130 24.57 -10.88 -13.18
CA HIS A 130 25.58 -11.90 -13.32
C HIS A 130 26.11 -12.39 -11.96
N ALA A 131 26.39 -13.69 -11.82
CA ALA A 131 26.84 -14.28 -10.55
C ALA A 131 28.16 -13.67 -10.01
N LEU A 132 29.00 -13.18 -10.92
CA LEU A 132 30.29 -12.54 -10.59
C LEU A 132 30.17 -11.03 -10.32
N TRP A 133 29.03 -10.41 -10.61
CA TRP A 133 28.82 -8.96 -10.41
C TRP A 133 29.08 -8.48 -8.98
N PRO A 134 28.63 -9.17 -7.91
CA PRO A 134 28.88 -8.73 -6.53
C PRO A 134 30.37 -8.67 -6.17
N PHE A 135 31.20 -9.52 -6.78
CA PHE A 135 32.65 -9.53 -6.54
C PHE A 135 33.36 -8.45 -7.37
N PHE A 136 32.83 -8.13 -8.54
CA PHE A 136 33.39 -7.12 -9.43
C PHE A 136 33.06 -5.69 -8.98
N LYS A 137 31.83 -5.45 -8.51
CA LYS A 137 31.39 -4.09 -8.12
C LYS A 137 32.30 -3.47 -7.05
N ASP A 138 32.72 -4.27 -6.07
CA ASP A 138 33.52 -3.85 -4.90
C ASP A 138 35.04 -4.00 -5.10
N ALA A 139 35.51 -4.42 -6.29
CA ALA A 139 36.92 -4.70 -6.53
C ALA A 139 37.75 -3.43 -6.81
N ASP A 140 38.74 -3.11 -5.98
CA ASP A 140 39.65 -1.96 -6.17
C ASP A 140 40.71 -2.21 -7.26
N GLY A 141 40.26 -2.35 -8.51
CA GLY A 141 41.12 -2.51 -9.69
C GLY A 141 42.11 -3.68 -9.61
N GLY A 142 43.00 -3.76 -10.59
CA GLY A 142 44.06 -4.76 -10.64
C GLY A 142 43.67 -6.11 -11.27
N PRO A 143 44.59 -7.12 -11.24
CA PRO A 143 44.48 -8.32 -12.08
C PRO A 143 43.24 -9.18 -11.83
N VAL A 144 42.74 -9.17 -10.59
CA VAL A 144 41.52 -9.91 -10.21
C VAL A 144 40.27 -9.22 -10.75
N SER A 145 40.21 -7.88 -10.64
CA SER A 145 39.12 -7.07 -11.21
C SER A 145 39.07 -7.20 -12.74
N ASP A 146 40.23 -7.20 -13.39
CA ASP A 146 40.31 -7.37 -14.85
C ASP A 146 39.83 -8.76 -15.30
N ASN A 147 40.18 -9.82 -14.56
CA ASN A 147 39.70 -11.16 -14.85
C ASN A 147 38.18 -11.29 -14.64
N LEU A 148 37.62 -10.69 -13.58
CA LEU A 148 36.18 -10.69 -13.33
C LEU A 148 35.43 -9.91 -14.42
N LYS A 149 35.92 -8.74 -14.82
CA LYS A 149 35.40 -7.93 -15.93
C LYS A 149 35.38 -8.72 -17.24
N ALA A 150 36.50 -9.37 -17.59
CA ALA A 150 36.62 -10.17 -18.80
C ALA A 150 35.67 -11.37 -18.80
N ALA A 151 35.51 -12.05 -17.65
CA ALA A 151 34.57 -13.16 -17.50
C ALA A 151 33.11 -12.70 -17.67
N ILE A 152 32.71 -11.61 -17.00
CA ILE A 152 31.36 -11.04 -17.13
C ILE A 152 31.10 -10.58 -18.57
N ALA A 153 32.05 -9.90 -19.20
CA ALA A 153 31.94 -9.44 -20.58
C ALA A 153 31.74 -10.61 -21.55
N PHE A 154 32.52 -11.68 -21.39
CA PHE A 154 32.43 -12.89 -22.21
C PHE A 154 31.10 -13.62 -22.04
N GLU A 155 30.66 -13.85 -20.80
CA GLU A 155 29.43 -14.60 -20.50
C GLU A 155 28.15 -13.81 -20.84
N CYS A 156 28.17 -12.49 -20.67
CA CYS A 156 27.06 -11.60 -21.05
C CYS A 156 27.06 -11.22 -22.54
N GLY A 157 28.14 -11.50 -23.29
CA GLY A 157 28.27 -11.17 -24.71
C GLY A 157 28.42 -9.67 -25.00
N VAL A 158 29.04 -8.93 -24.08
CA VAL A 158 29.24 -7.46 -24.13
C VAL A 158 30.73 -7.10 -24.11
N SER A 159 31.09 -5.84 -24.35
CA SER A 159 32.48 -5.39 -24.25
C SER A 159 32.91 -5.17 -22.79
N GLU A 160 34.20 -5.33 -22.48
CA GLU A 160 34.74 -5.02 -21.15
C GLU A 160 34.55 -3.54 -20.76
N GLU A 161 34.60 -2.63 -21.73
CA GLU A 161 34.34 -1.20 -21.55
C GLU A 161 32.88 -0.92 -21.17
N PHE A 162 31.96 -1.71 -21.72
CA PHE A 162 30.55 -1.64 -21.37
C PHE A 162 30.31 -2.09 -19.92
N VAL A 163 30.91 -3.20 -19.50
CA VAL A 163 30.84 -3.68 -18.10
C VAL A 163 31.39 -2.64 -17.11
N GLU A 164 32.48 -1.96 -17.45
CA GLU A 164 33.04 -0.87 -16.62
C GLU A 164 32.12 0.36 -16.61
N THR A 165 31.47 0.68 -17.73
CA THR A 165 30.50 1.78 -17.82
C THR A 165 29.26 1.51 -16.96
N VAL A 166 28.73 0.28 -16.99
CA VAL A 166 27.64 -0.16 -16.12
C VAL A 166 28.06 -0.06 -14.65
N ARG A 167 29.28 -0.49 -14.31
CA ARG A 167 29.82 -0.37 -12.95
C ARG A 167 29.89 1.08 -12.49
N ARG A 168 30.41 1.98 -13.32
CA ARG A 168 30.50 3.41 -12.99
C ARG A 168 29.12 4.04 -12.78
N ARG A 169 28.13 3.73 -13.62
CA ARG A 169 26.74 4.20 -13.45
C ARG A 169 26.15 3.69 -12.13
N HIS A 170 26.30 2.40 -11.86
CA HIS A 170 25.80 1.76 -10.64
C HIS A 170 26.47 2.29 -9.35
N THR A 171 27.76 2.65 -9.39
CA THR A 171 28.45 3.28 -8.24
C THR A 171 28.05 4.73 -8.05
N ALA A 172 27.75 5.47 -9.13
CA ALA A 172 27.30 6.86 -9.06
C ALA A 172 25.89 7.00 -8.47
N GLU A 173 25.00 6.03 -8.74
CA GLU A 173 23.65 5.95 -8.15
C GLU A 173 23.67 5.59 -6.65
N ILE A 174 24.74 4.96 -6.15
CA ILE A 174 24.88 4.52 -4.76
C ILE A 174 25.60 5.56 -3.86
N ALA A 175 26.21 6.60 -4.45
CA ALA A 175 26.84 7.66 -3.64
C ALA A 175 25.76 8.37 -2.80
N PRO A 176 25.88 8.43 -1.46
CA PRO A 176 24.89 9.07 -0.61
C PRO A 176 24.99 10.58 -0.80
N ALA A 177 24.23 11.12 -1.75
CA ALA A 177 23.81 12.51 -1.68
C ALA A 177 22.92 12.65 -0.43
N PRO A 178 23.03 13.73 0.35
CA PRO A 178 22.08 14.00 1.41
C PRO A 178 20.69 14.01 0.79
N SER A 179 19.85 13.08 1.23
CA SER A 179 18.49 12.89 0.74
C SER A 179 17.64 14.11 1.10
N ALA A 180 17.70 15.13 0.26
CA ALA A 180 16.47 15.75 -0.16
C ALA A 180 15.68 14.64 -0.85
N VAL A 181 14.44 14.41 -0.42
CA VAL A 181 13.49 13.59 -1.16
C VAL A 181 13.36 14.24 -2.53
N ASP A 182 14.14 13.80 -3.51
CA ASP A 182 14.10 14.38 -4.84
C ASP A 182 12.75 14.00 -5.43
N SER A 183 12.01 15.01 -5.87
CA SER A 183 10.70 14.87 -6.50
C SER A 183 10.74 14.18 -7.86
N ASP A 184 11.93 13.79 -8.32
CA ASP A 184 12.19 13.22 -9.65
C ASP A 184 11.99 11.69 -9.73
N ASP A 185 11.89 10.97 -8.62
CA ASP A 185 11.67 9.51 -8.58
C ASP A 185 10.19 9.11 -8.33
N ASP A 186 9.24 9.94 -8.77
CA ASP A 186 7.81 9.58 -8.69
C ASP A 186 7.40 8.68 -9.86
N LEU A 187 7.49 7.36 -9.64
CA LEU A 187 7.06 6.33 -10.59
C LEU A 187 5.63 6.54 -11.11
N SER A 188 4.76 7.23 -10.35
CA SER A 188 3.39 7.51 -10.77
C SER A 188 3.33 8.35 -12.05
N ILE A 189 4.34 9.20 -12.32
CA ILE A 189 4.41 10.05 -13.51
C ILE A 189 4.64 9.19 -14.76
N ALA A 190 5.62 8.28 -14.70
CA ALA A 190 5.92 7.35 -15.79
C ALA A 190 4.77 6.37 -16.02
N GLU A 191 4.16 5.86 -14.94
CA GLU A 191 2.98 5.02 -15.00
C GLU A 191 1.79 5.75 -15.64
N TRP A 192 1.50 6.98 -15.22
CA TRP A 192 0.45 7.80 -15.80
C TRP A 192 0.66 8.03 -17.30
N ALA A 193 1.89 8.33 -17.73
CA ALA A 193 2.21 8.52 -19.14
C ALA A 193 1.92 7.25 -19.95
N ALA A 194 2.32 6.08 -19.45
CA ALA A 194 2.09 4.80 -20.10
C ALA A 194 0.60 4.44 -20.25
N PHE A 195 -0.22 4.79 -19.26
CA PHE A 195 -1.67 4.56 -19.32
C PHE A 195 -2.43 5.65 -20.09
N SER A 196 -1.92 6.88 -20.14
CA SER A 196 -2.56 7.98 -20.88
C SER A 196 -2.36 7.85 -22.39
N GLU A 197 -1.19 7.35 -22.79
CA GLU A 197 -0.78 7.13 -24.18
C GLU A 197 -0.36 5.66 -24.40
N PRO A 198 -1.27 4.68 -24.27
CA PRO A 198 -0.94 3.26 -24.35
C PRO A 198 -0.36 2.86 -25.72
N GLU A 199 -0.65 3.61 -26.78
CA GLU A 199 -0.10 3.40 -28.12
C GLU A 199 1.39 3.73 -28.22
N SER A 200 1.94 4.52 -27.28
CA SER A 200 3.36 4.86 -27.21
C SER A 200 4.22 3.76 -26.59
N VAL A 201 3.59 2.76 -25.94
CA VAL A 201 4.27 1.70 -25.20
C VAL A 201 4.28 0.42 -26.01
N THR A 202 5.45 -0.19 -26.17
CA THR A 202 5.59 -1.46 -26.89
C THR A 202 5.13 -2.62 -26.01
N ASN A 203 4.23 -3.46 -26.53
CA ASN A 203 3.80 -4.68 -25.83
C ASN A 203 4.97 -5.62 -25.54
N SER A 204 5.05 -6.10 -24.31
CA SER A 204 6.11 -6.97 -23.82
C SER A 204 5.55 -8.24 -23.16
N LYS A 205 6.45 -9.09 -22.66
CA LYS A 205 6.06 -10.25 -21.85
C LYS A 205 5.57 -9.87 -20.46
N THR A 206 5.77 -8.63 -20.02
CA THR A 206 5.46 -8.16 -18.66
C THR A 206 4.40 -7.06 -18.66
N PHE A 207 4.17 -6.40 -19.79
CA PHE A 207 3.24 -5.29 -19.91
C PHE A 207 2.54 -5.31 -21.28
N SER A 208 1.21 -5.23 -21.29
CA SER A 208 0.40 -5.14 -22.51
C SER A 208 -0.89 -4.41 -22.18
N VAL A 209 -1.10 -3.27 -22.83
CA VAL A 209 -2.26 -2.40 -22.59
C VAL A 209 -2.93 -2.03 -23.90
N ARG A 210 -4.24 -1.81 -23.87
CA ARG A 210 -5.03 -1.38 -25.03
C ARG A 210 -6.09 -0.38 -24.60
N ARG A 211 -6.22 0.69 -25.37
CA ARG A 211 -7.30 1.66 -25.21
C ARG A 211 -8.65 1.02 -25.60
N THR A 212 -9.68 1.38 -24.86
CA THR A 212 -11.08 1.03 -25.13
C THR A 212 -11.98 2.21 -24.80
N ASP A 213 -13.27 2.09 -25.07
CA ASP A 213 -14.31 3.02 -24.63
C ASP A 213 -15.30 2.31 -23.69
N LEU A 214 -16.37 3.01 -23.31
CA LEU A 214 -17.49 2.46 -22.54
C LEU A 214 -18.60 1.87 -23.43
N GLY A 215 -18.49 2.01 -24.75
CA GLY A 215 -19.48 1.58 -25.74
C GLY A 215 -20.76 2.41 -25.76
N ILE A 216 -20.74 3.61 -25.17
CA ILE A 216 -21.90 4.48 -25.00
C ILE A 216 -22.19 5.24 -26.30
N ARG A 217 -23.46 5.28 -26.68
CA ARG A 217 -23.97 5.86 -27.92
C ARG A 217 -24.81 7.10 -27.64
N PRO A 218 -25.01 7.99 -28.63
CA PRO A 218 -25.83 9.19 -28.45
C PRO A 218 -27.28 8.91 -28.02
N ASP A 219 -27.83 7.76 -28.43
CA ASP A 219 -29.21 7.35 -28.13
C ASP A 219 -29.35 6.60 -26.80
N ASP A 220 -28.24 6.34 -26.09
CA ASP A 220 -28.28 5.68 -24.78
C ASP A 220 -28.87 6.60 -23.69
N PRO A 221 -29.29 6.05 -22.54
CA PRO A 221 -29.73 6.81 -21.38
C PRO A 221 -28.81 7.98 -21.02
N GLU A 222 -29.42 9.06 -20.51
CA GLU A 222 -28.71 10.28 -20.07
C GLU A 222 -27.70 9.99 -18.96
N SER A 223 -28.00 9.05 -18.06
CA SER A 223 -27.08 8.58 -17.02
C SER A 223 -25.78 8.03 -17.60
N LEU A 224 -25.86 7.21 -18.66
CA LEU A 224 -24.70 6.69 -19.37
C LEU A 224 -23.95 7.80 -20.12
N ARG A 225 -24.66 8.72 -20.79
CA ARG A 225 -24.00 9.84 -21.47
C ARG A 225 -23.27 10.78 -20.50
N GLU A 226 -23.83 11.05 -19.33
CA GLU A 226 -23.15 11.82 -18.28
C GLU A 226 -21.93 11.08 -17.71
N LEU A 227 -22.00 9.75 -17.62
CA LEU A 227 -20.86 8.93 -17.21
C LEU A 227 -19.72 9.01 -18.24
N ASP A 228 -20.05 8.83 -19.52
CA ASP A 228 -19.10 8.93 -20.64
C ASP A 228 -18.44 10.31 -20.68
N ALA A 229 -19.22 11.38 -20.52
CA ALA A 229 -18.71 12.75 -20.47
C ALA A 229 -17.80 13.03 -19.25
N GLY A 230 -17.85 12.20 -18.21
CA GLY A 230 -16.98 12.29 -17.03
C GLY A 230 -15.67 11.52 -17.16
N ILE A 231 -15.52 10.66 -18.16
CA ILE A 231 -14.39 9.73 -18.34
C ILE A 231 -13.62 10.09 -19.61
N SER A 232 -12.34 10.40 -19.48
CA SER A 232 -11.49 10.82 -20.60
C SER A 232 -10.75 9.65 -21.26
N ALA A 233 -10.46 8.59 -20.50
CA ALA A 233 -9.78 7.41 -21.03
C ALA A 233 -10.15 6.15 -20.26
N VAL A 234 -10.29 5.05 -21.00
CA VAL A 234 -10.35 3.69 -20.46
C VAL A 234 -9.25 2.86 -21.12
N VAL A 235 -8.42 2.21 -20.31
CA VAL A 235 -7.37 1.32 -20.78
C VAL A 235 -7.48 -0.02 -20.07
N VAL A 236 -7.46 -1.09 -20.84
CA VAL A 236 -7.41 -2.46 -20.32
C VAL A 236 -5.99 -2.96 -20.41
N ALA A 237 -5.45 -3.41 -19.26
CA ALA A 237 -4.17 -4.09 -19.18
C ALA A 237 -4.41 -5.60 -19.30
N ASP A 238 -4.11 -6.17 -20.46
CA ASP A 238 -4.13 -7.62 -20.68
C ASP A 238 -3.01 -8.32 -19.90
N ARG A 239 -1.91 -7.59 -19.65
CA ARG A 239 -0.81 -8.06 -18.83
C ARG A 239 -0.14 -6.90 -18.11
N VAL A 240 0.11 -7.08 -16.82
CA VAL A 240 0.90 -6.17 -16.00
C VAL A 240 1.75 -6.98 -15.02
N ARG A 241 3.01 -6.59 -14.82
CA ARG A 241 3.88 -7.14 -13.77
C ARG A 241 4.09 -6.07 -12.71
N GLU A 242 3.74 -6.41 -11.47
CA GLU A 242 4.04 -5.61 -10.28
C GLU A 242 5.26 -6.22 -9.57
N VAL A 243 6.24 -5.41 -9.22
CA VAL A 243 7.33 -5.79 -8.32
C VAL A 243 7.17 -5.03 -7.01
N ARG A 244 7.13 -5.76 -5.89
CA ARG A 244 7.02 -5.18 -4.54
C ARG A 244 8.23 -5.54 -3.71
N ALA A 245 9.03 -4.55 -3.35
CA ALA A 245 10.17 -4.69 -2.46
C ALA A 245 9.79 -4.31 -1.03
N LEU A 246 10.24 -5.11 -0.06
CA LEU A 246 10.08 -4.81 1.37
C LEU A 246 11.36 -4.18 1.90
N GLU A 247 11.30 -2.92 2.33
CA GLU A 247 12.43 -2.22 2.94
C GLU A 247 12.56 -2.54 4.44
N GLY A 248 11.41 -2.68 5.10
CA GLY A 248 11.36 -2.77 6.55
C GLY A 248 9.94 -2.64 7.06
N PHE A 249 9.83 -2.32 8.34
CA PHE A 249 8.57 -1.97 8.95
C PHE A 249 8.80 -0.95 10.07
N SER A 250 7.79 -0.14 10.36
CA SER A 250 7.75 0.69 11.56
C SER A 250 6.76 0.11 12.57
N ARG A 251 6.91 0.55 13.82
CA ARG A 251 5.94 0.30 14.89
C ARG A 251 5.23 1.61 15.19
N TYR A 252 3.96 1.53 15.57
CA TYR A 252 3.27 2.72 16.03
C TYR A 252 3.70 3.04 17.46
N GLU A 253 4.33 4.21 17.64
CA GLU A 253 4.57 4.82 18.93
C GLU A 253 3.56 5.96 19.12
N PRO A 254 2.62 5.86 20.08
CA PRO A 254 1.80 7.00 20.44
C PRO A 254 2.72 8.07 21.05
N SER A 255 2.66 9.30 20.54
CA SER A 255 3.37 10.41 21.16
C SER A 255 2.96 10.50 22.63
N SER A 256 3.93 10.26 23.52
CA SER A 256 3.85 10.78 24.89
C SER A 256 3.74 12.29 24.73
N GLY A 257 2.66 12.89 25.24
CA GLY A 257 2.25 14.29 25.00
C GLY A 257 3.20 15.39 25.52
N ASP A 258 4.50 15.15 25.48
CA ASP A 258 5.58 16.01 25.96
C ASP A 258 6.33 16.63 24.78
N GLY A 259 5.62 17.33 23.88
CA GLY A 259 6.21 18.33 22.98
C GLY A 259 7.32 17.93 22.00
N GLU A 260 7.74 16.66 21.97
CA GLU A 260 8.63 16.11 20.95
C GLU A 260 7.75 15.80 19.73
N GLU A 261 7.91 16.63 18.70
CA GLU A 261 7.33 16.40 17.38
C GLU A 261 7.66 14.96 16.97
N GLY A 262 6.62 14.17 16.72
CA GLY A 262 6.74 12.74 16.53
C GLY A 262 7.58 12.43 15.30
N GLU A 263 8.85 12.12 15.51
CA GLU A 263 9.64 11.39 14.53
C GLU A 263 8.87 10.09 14.23
N GLY A 264 8.46 9.91 12.96
CA GLY A 264 7.84 8.67 12.51
C GLY A 264 8.64 7.49 13.03
N GLY A 265 7.99 6.56 13.74
CA GLY A 265 8.66 5.54 14.54
C GLY A 265 9.82 4.85 13.81
N ARG A 266 10.92 4.57 14.54
CA ARG A 266 12.17 4.01 14.01
C ARG A 266 11.89 2.87 13.02
N VAL A 267 12.39 3.03 11.79
CA VAL A 267 12.29 2.00 10.76
C VAL A 267 13.19 0.83 11.16
N VAL A 268 12.59 -0.36 11.22
CA VAL A 268 13.29 -1.62 11.38
C VAL A 268 13.49 -2.21 9.98
N SER A 269 14.70 -2.07 9.45
CA SER A 269 15.04 -2.59 8.12
C SER A 269 15.01 -4.12 8.10
N VAL A 270 14.61 -4.70 6.97
CA VAL A 270 14.80 -6.15 6.72
C VAL A 270 16.28 -6.50 6.48
N ASN A 271 17.11 -5.52 6.13
CA ASN A 271 18.55 -5.66 5.97
C ASN A 271 19.26 -5.24 7.26
N THR A 272 19.11 -6.06 8.30
CA THR A 272 19.61 -5.77 9.66
C THR A 272 21.13 -5.57 9.75
N HIS A 273 21.88 -5.95 8.71
CA HIS A 273 23.35 -5.87 8.71
C HIS A 273 23.94 -4.77 7.83
N ALA A 274 23.12 -3.95 7.13
CA ALA A 274 23.58 -2.92 6.19
C ALA A 274 24.63 -3.41 5.15
N ARG A 275 24.70 -4.74 4.91
CA ARG A 275 25.67 -5.40 4.02
C ARG A 275 25.07 -5.75 2.67
N ALA A 276 23.75 -5.97 2.62
CA ALA A 276 23.08 -6.22 1.35
C ALA A 276 22.82 -4.88 0.63
N SER A 277 23.16 -4.81 -0.65
CA SER A 277 22.77 -3.71 -1.53
C SER A 277 21.46 -4.01 -2.28
N TRP A 278 20.64 -4.92 -1.75
CA TRP A 278 19.42 -5.41 -2.38
C TRP A 278 18.32 -5.59 -1.32
N LEU A 279 17.06 -5.43 -1.76
CA LEU A 279 15.87 -5.67 -0.95
C LEU A 279 15.15 -6.94 -1.41
N PRO A 280 14.60 -7.75 -0.50
CA PRO A 280 13.73 -8.86 -0.88
C PRO A 280 12.47 -8.31 -1.57
N ALA A 281 12.13 -8.88 -2.72
CA ALA A 281 10.97 -8.48 -3.50
C ALA A 281 10.15 -9.69 -3.96
N VAL A 282 8.87 -9.45 -4.20
CA VAL A 282 7.96 -10.39 -4.86
C VAL A 282 7.52 -9.80 -6.20
N GLU A 283 7.52 -10.63 -7.24
CA GLU A 283 6.92 -10.28 -8.53
C GLU A 283 5.55 -10.94 -8.67
N THR A 284 4.61 -10.23 -9.29
CA THR A 284 3.26 -10.70 -9.50
C THR A 284 2.79 -10.29 -10.88
N TYR A 285 2.17 -11.22 -11.60
CA TYR A 285 1.60 -10.97 -12.92
C TYR A 285 0.09 -10.85 -12.82
N GLY A 286 -0.50 -10.02 -13.67
CA GLY A 286 -1.91 -9.72 -13.56
C GLY A 286 -2.51 -9.08 -14.79
N GLU A 287 -3.78 -8.74 -14.64
CA GLU A 287 -4.59 -7.92 -15.54
C GLU A 287 -5.13 -6.71 -14.78
N GLY A 288 -5.62 -5.69 -15.48
CA GLY A 288 -6.21 -4.53 -14.84
C GLY A 288 -7.01 -3.62 -15.74
N ILE A 289 -7.68 -2.65 -15.13
CA ILE A 289 -8.49 -1.62 -15.77
C ILE A 289 -8.04 -0.26 -15.23
N PHE A 290 -7.61 0.61 -16.13
CA PHE A 290 -7.31 2.01 -15.85
C PHE A 290 -8.45 2.89 -16.37
N ILE A 291 -8.85 3.86 -15.54
CA ILE A 291 -9.85 4.87 -15.87
C ILE A 291 -9.27 6.23 -15.51
N ALA A 292 -9.26 7.15 -16.47
CA ALA A 292 -9.01 8.56 -16.26
C ALA A 292 -10.33 9.34 -16.33
N VAL A 293 -10.51 10.29 -15.41
CA VAL A 293 -11.63 11.24 -15.47
C VAL A 293 -11.26 12.45 -16.31
N ASP A 294 -12.27 13.19 -16.76
CA ASP A 294 -12.04 14.42 -17.53
C ASP A 294 -11.38 15.52 -16.68
N GLU A 295 -10.22 16.02 -17.14
CA GLU A 295 -9.41 16.99 -16.41
C GLU A 295 -10.12 18.35 -16.28
N GLU A 296 -10.84 18.79 -17.31
CA GLU A 296 -11.55 20.07 -17.27
C GLU A 296 -12.70 20.04 -16.27
N ARG A 297 -13.49 18.96 -16.29
CA ARG A 297 -14.61 18.73 -15.37
C ARG A 297 -14.13 18.59 -13.93
N VAL A 298 -13.08 17.79 -13.67
CA VAL A 298 -12.58 17.61 -12.30
C VAL A 298 -11.98 18.91 -11.78
N SER A 299 -11.21 19.65 -12.60
CA SER A 299 -10.69 20.97 -12.24
C SER A 299 -11.79 22.02 -12.01
N ALA A 300 -12.92 21.95 -12.71
CA ALA A 300 -14.07 22.81 -12.45
C ALA A 300 -14.78 22.45 -11.13
N TRP A 301 -14.98 21.16 -10.88
CA TRP A 301 -15.58 20.64 -9.66
C TRP A 301 -14.74 20.97 -8.41
N GLU A 302 -13.41 20.83 -8.49
CA GLU A 302 -12.47 21.17 -7.41
C GLU A 302 -12.49 22.65 -7.03
N ARG A 303 -12.86 23.55 -7.95
CA ARG A 303 -12.97 24.98 -7.67
C ARG A 303 -14.24 25.34 -6.90
N HIS A 304 -15.22 24.43 -6.80
CA HIS A 304 -16.46 24.68 -6.09
C HIS A 304 -16.21 24.95 -4.59
N PRO A 305 -16.69 26.06 -3.99
CA PRO A 305 -16.38 26.44 -2.62
C PRO A 305 -16.68 25.33 -1.59
N LEU A 306 -17.83 24.67 -1.73
CA LEU A 306 -18.23 23.60 -0.81
C LEU A 306 -17.32 22.37 -0.89
N VAL A 307 -16.81 22.03 -2.07
CA VAL A 307 -15.87 20.89 -2.28
C VAL A 307 -14.52 21.21 -1.65
N ARG A 308 -14.02 22.44 -1.86
CA ARG A 308 -12.77 22.93 -1.25
C ARG A 308 -12.86 22.97 0.26
N ASP A 309 -13.95 23.52 0.79
CA ASP A 309 -14.16 23.64 2.23
C ASP A 309 -14.30 22.26 2.88
N TRP A 310 -14.95 21.31 2.20
CA TRP A 310 -15.08 19.94 2.67
C TRP A 310 -13.72 19.24 2.73
N THR A 311 -12.95 19.30 1.64
CA THR A 311 -11.59 18.73 1.56
C THR A 311 -10.64 19.37 2.57
N ARG A 312 -10.73 20.69 2.78
CA ARG A 312 -9.92 21.39 3.80
C ARG A 312 -10.14 20.83 5.21
N ARG A 313 -11.33 20.35 5.53
CA ARG A 313 -11.59 19.70 6.82
C ARG A 313 -10.87 18.35 6.95
N ILE A 314 -10.71 17.61 5.85
CA ILE A 314 -9.92 16.36 5.82
C ILE A 314 -8.44 16.71 5.93
N GLU A 315 -7.98 17.70 5.16
CA GLU A 315 -6.60 18.21 5.18
C GLU A 315 -6.16 18.68 6.57
N ASN A 316 -7.02 19.41 7.28
CA ASN A 316 -6.73 19.84 8.66
C ASN A 316 -6.59 18.64 9.61
N ASN A 317 -7.40 17.58 9.44
CA ASN A 317 -7.27 16.36 10.23
C ASN A 317 -5.99 15.59 9.87
N LEU A 318 -5.62 15.59 8.57
CA LEU A 318 -4.38 14.99 8.09
C LEU A 318 -3.16 15.67 8.69
N GLY A 319 -3.10 17.01 8.66
CA GLY A 319 -2.01 17.78 9.26
C GLY A 319 -1.87 17.62 10.77
N ALA A 320 -2.94 17.23 11.47
CA ALA A 320 -2.91 16.90 12.90
C ALA A 320 -2.66 15.39 13.17
N SER A 321 -2.55 14.56 12.14
CA SER A 321 -2.38 13.12 12.26
C SER A 321 -0.92 12.71 12.19
N PHE A 322 -0.54 11.71 12.98
CA PHE A 322 0.77 11.05 12.89
C PHE A 322 1.02 10.37 11.53
N LYS A 323 -0.03 10.18 10.71
CA LYS A 323 0.09 9.63 9.36
C LYS A 323 0.50 10.68 8.31
N ALA A 324 0.61 11.97 8.68
CA ALA A 324 0.85 13.07 7.76
C ALA A 324 2.03 12.81 6.82
N ASP A 325 3.24 12.64 7.34
CA ASP A 325 4.46 12.53 6.53
C ASP A 325 4.38 11.39 5.51
N ARG A 326 3.91 10.22 5.97
CA ARG A 326 3.74 9.04 5.12
C ARG A 326 2.70 9.26 4.02
N LEU A 327 1.57 9.89 4.36
CA LEU A 327 0.51 10.17 3.39
C LEU A 327 0.91 11.29 2.42
N ARG A 328 1.71 12.28 2.84
CA ARG A 328 2.26 13.32 1.96
C ARG A 328 3.16 12.76 0.86
N GLY A 329 3.89 11.69 1.18
CA GLY A 329 4.63 10.91 0.19
C GLY A 329 3.77 10.33 -0.94
N LYS A 330 2.44 10.28 -0.79
CA LYS A 330 1.46 9.80 -1.79
C LYS A 330 0.55 10.91 -2.33
N THR A 331 0.10 11.83 -1.47
CA THR A 331 -0.83 12.89 -1.87
C THR A 331 -0.14 14.10 -2.50
N GLY A 332 1.15 14.31 -2.21
CA GLY A 332 1.84 15.56 -2.49
C GLY A 332 1.69 16.60 -1.37
N PRO A 333 2.20 17.84 -1.57
CA PRO A 333 2.26 18.89 -0.55
C PRO A 333 0.88 19.33 -0.04
N GLU A 334 -0.15 19.23 -0.88
CA GLU A 334 -1.53 19.56 -0.53
C GLU A 334 -2.47 18.40 -0.88
N LEU A 335 -3.48 18.16 -0.04
CA LEU A 335 -4.54 17.19 -0.37
C LEU A 335 -5.54 17.79 -1.36
N LEU A 336 -5.58 17.23 -2.57
CA LEU A 336 -6.55 17.63 -3.60
C LEU A 336 -7.91 16.92 -3.41
N PRO A 337 -9.05 17.57 -3.72
CA PRO A 337 -10.34 16.90 -3.69
C PRO A 337 -10.41 15.70 -4.64
N ARG A 338 -9.76 15.77 -5.81
CA ARG A 338 -9.67 14.63 -6.74
C ARG A 338 -9.00 13.41 -6.11
N PHE A 339 -8.01 13.59 -5.24
CA PHE A 339 -7.32 12.46 -4.60
C PHE A 339 -8.30 11.65 -3.76
N VAL A 340 -9.05 12.32 -2.89
CA VAL A 340 -10.06 11.67 -2.02
C VAL A 340 -11.17 11.02 -2.86
N MET A 341 -11.64 11.72 -3.90
CA MET A 341 -12.67 11.21 -4.81
C MET A 341 -12.21 9.97 -5.58
N LEU A 342 -11.03 10.03 -6.22
CA LEU A 342 -10.47 8.93 -7.02
C LEU A 342 -10.09 7.74 -6.14
N HIS A 343 -9.50 7.98 -4.97
CA HIS A 343 -9.23 6.91 -4.00
C HIS A 343 -10.54 6.23 -3.55
N THR A 344 -11.58 7.01 -3.27
CA THR A 344 -12.90 6.45 -2.93
C THR A 344 -13.53 5.71 -4.11
N LEU A 345 -13.38 6.22 -5.34
CA LEU A 345 -13.80 5.54 -6.57
C LEU A 345 -13.11 4.18 -6.71
N ALA A 346 -11.78 4.12 -6.55
CA ALA A 346 -11.00 2.90 -6.65
C ALA A 346 -11.48 1.84 -5.63
N HIS A 347 -11.78 2.26 -4.40
CA HIS A 347 -12.37 1.38 -3.39
C HIS A 347 -13.72 0.79 -3.82
N HIS A 348 -14.65 1.63 -4.27
CA HIS A 348 -15.95 1.16 -4.77
C HIS A 348 -15.81 0.31 -6.04
N PHE A 349 -14.82 0.62 -6.88
CA PHE A 349 -14.53 -0.12 -8.10
C PHE A 349 -13.98 -1.52 -7.81
N ILE A 350 -13.04 -1.67 -6.87
CA ILE A 350 -12.56 -2.98 -6.41
C ILE A 350 -13.72 -3.82 -5.85
N ARG A 351 -14.59 -3.21 -5.04
CA ARG A 351 -15.75 -3.93 -4.48
C ARG A 351 -16.66 -4.43 -5.59
N GLN A 352 -17.02 -3.57 -6.52
CA GLN A 352 -17.91 -3.94 -7.63
C GLN A 352 -17.27 -4.97 -8.56
N LEU A 353 -16.00 -4.79 -8.94
CA LEU A 353 -15.25 -5.75 -9.73
C LEU A 353 -15.11 -7.10 -9.04
N SER A 354 -14.95 -7.14 -7.72
CA SER A 354 -14.92 -8.41 -6.96
C SER A 354 -16.22 -9.20 -7.14
N TYR A 355 -17.38 -8.53 -7.14
CA TYR A 355 -18.66 -9.17 -7.43
C TYR A 355 -18.81 -9.57 -8.90
N ASP A 356 -18.43 -8.71 -9.84
CA ASP A 356 -18.66 -8.91 -11.27
C ASP A 356 -17.67 -9.91 -11.90
N SER A 357 -16.41 -9.91 -11.47
CA SER A 357 -15.34 -10.78 -12.00
C SER A 357 -15.13 -12.08 -11.22
N GLY A 358 -15.64 -12.16 -9.99
CA GLY A 358 -15.46 -13.32 -9.11
C GLY A 358 -14.10 -13.37 -8.38
N TYR A 359 -13.22 -12.39 -8.57
CA TYR A 359 -12.02 -12.26 -7.76
C TYR A 359 -12.36 -11.92 -6.32
N ASN A 360 -11.61 -12.46 -5.37
CA ASN A 360 -11.64 -11.95 -4.00
C ASN A 360 -11.09 -10.52 -3.98
N ALA A 361 -11.78 -9.59 -3.31
CA ALA A 361 -11.30 -8.22 -3.14
C ALA A 361 -9.84 -8.16 -2.65
N ALA A 362 -9.43 -9.05 -1.73
CA ALA A 362 -8.06 -9.11 -1.21
C ALA A 362 -6.97 -9.42 -2.28
N SER A 363 -7.38 -9.93 -3.44
CA SER A 363 -6.53 -10.23 -4.60
C SER A 363 -6.48 -9.08 -5.62
N LEU A 364 -7.22 -8.00 -5.39
CA LEU A 364 -7.21 -6.79 -6.22
C LEU A 364 -6.49 -5.67 -5.47
N ARG A 365 -5.79 -4.82 -6.22
CA ARG A 365 -5.09 -3.63 -5.74
C ARG A 365 -5.43 -2.42 -6.58
N GLU A 366 -5.22 -1.25 -6.01
CA GLU A 366 -5.34 0.04 -6.69
C GLU A 366 -4.00 0.76 -6.82
N ARG A 367 -3.96 1.67 -7.79
CA ARG A 367 -3.02 2.79 -7.91
C ARG A 367 -3.85 4.05 -8.14
N VAL A 368 -3.60 5.10 -7.38
CA VAL A 368 -4.31 6.38 -7.50
C VAL A 368 -3.38 7.44 -8.10
N TYR A 369 -3.71 7.93 -9.29
CA TYR A 369 -2.99 8.97 -10.00
C TYR A 369 -3.69 10.31 -9.79
N ALA A 370 -3.35 10.98 -8.69
CA ALA A 370 -4.03 12.19 -8.24
C ALA A 370 -3.14 13.07 -7.33
N ARG A 371 -1.83 12.91 -7.44
CA ARG A 371 -0.85 13.60 -6.58
C ARG A 371 -0.81 15.09 -6.93
N SER A 372 -0.70 15.94 -5.91
CA SER A 372 -0.32 17.35 -6.13
C SER A 372 1.19 17.50 -6.35
N HIS A 373 1.58 18.41 -7.22
CA HIS A 373 2.99 18.77 -7.43
C HIS A 373 3.29 20.14 -6.79
N ALA A 374 4.57 20.43 -6.58
CA ALA A 374 5.00 21.72 -6.06
C ALA A 374 4.57 22.86 -6.99
N PRO A 375 4.22 24.05 -6.46
CA PRO A 375 3.87 25.20 -7.29
C PRO A 375 4.97 25.53 -8.32
N GLY A 376 4.59 25.61 -9.61
CA GLY A 376 5.52 25.88 -10.70
C GLY A 376 6.18 24.64 -11.32
N SER A 377 5.74 23.44 -10.95
CA SER A 377 6.14 22.19 -11.61
C SER A 377 5.55 22.08 -13.03
N ASP A 378 6.36 21.62 -13.99
CA ASP A 378 5.95 21.33 -15.36
C ASP A 378 5.33 19.92 -15.53
N LEU A 379 5.09 19.22 -14.42
CA LEU A 379 4.53 17.86 -14.44
C LEU A 379 3.04 17.87 -14.85
N PRO A 380 2.59 16.87 -15.62
CA PRO A 380 1.20 16.81 -16.08
C PRO A 380 0.25 16.57 -14.89
N PRO A 381 -0.95 17.19 -14.91
CA PRO A 381 -1.98 16.85 -13.94
C PRO A 381 -2.42 15.40 -14.13
N GLN A 382 -2.69 14.73 -13.02
CA GLN A 382 -3.14 13.34 -12.99
C GLN A 382 -4.55 13.28 -12.41
N ALA A 383 -5.41 12.48 -13.04
CA ALA A 383 -6.78 12.27 -12.59
C ALA A 383 -7.28 10.88 -13.02
N GLY A 384 -6.74 9.82 -12.42
CA GLY A 384 -7.20 8.47 -12.73
C GLY A 384 -6.87 7.42 -11.69
N VAL A 385 -7.41 6.24 -11.91
CA VAL A 385 -7.22 5.07 -11.05
C VAL A 385 -6.91 3.86 -11.90
N PHE A 386 -6.01 3.00 -11.43
CA PHE A 386 -5.75 1.70 -12.01
C PHE A 386 -6.07 0.61 -10.99
N VAL A 387 -7.00 -0.28 -11.34
CA VAL A 387 -7.34 -1.45 -10.53
C VAL A 387 -6.83 -2.71 -11.22
N TYR A 388 -6.05 -3.51 -10.51
CA TYR A 388 -5.37 -4.67 -11.08
C TYR A 388 -5.32 -5.84 -10.12
N THR A 389 -5.10 -7.03 -10.66
CA THR A 389 -4.91 -8.25 -9.86
C THR A 389 -3.51 -8.29 -9.27
N ALA A 390 -3.40 -8.59 -7.97
CA ALA A 390 -2.15 -8.64 -7.22
C ALA A 390 -1.85 -10.02 -6.61
N ALA A 391 -2.48 -11.07 -7.15
CA ALA A 391 -2.31 -12.46 -6.73
C ALA A 391 -2.30 -13.45 -7.92
N GLY A 392 -1.90 -13.02 -9.12
CA GLY A 392 -1.72 -13.95 -10.25
C GLY A 392 -0.39 -14.70 -10.14
N ASP A 393 -0.40 -15.99 -10.46
CA ASP A 393 0.82 -16.78 -10.61
C ASP A 393 1.47 -16.53 -12.00
N ALA A 394 2.59 -17.19 -12.27
CA ALA A 394 3.28 -17.07 -13.56
C ALA A 394 2.46 -17.64 -14.74
N GLU A 395 1.38 -18.38 -14.50
CA GLU A 395 0.47 -18.90 -15.53
C GLU A 395 -0.59 -17.86 -15.95
N GLY A 396 -0.77 -16.81 -15.16
CA GLY A 396 -1.58 -15.64 -15.48
C GLY A 396 -2.99 -15.67 -14.90
N THR A 397 -3.78 -14.66 -15.25
CA THR A 397 -5.17 -14.51 -14.81
C THR A 397 -6.14 -15.07 -15.85
N LEU A 398 -7.35 -15.48 -15.42
CA LEU A 398 -8.36 -16.06 -16.32
C LEU A 398 -9.09 -15.02 -17.20
N GLY A 399 -8.57 -13.78 -17.31
CA GLY A 399 -9.15 -12.73 -18.13
C GLY A 399 -10.42 -12.09 -17.55
N GLY A 400 -10.61 -12.18 -16.22
CA GLY A 400 -11.81 -11.70 -15.53
C GLY A 400 -11.94 -10.18 -15.60
N LEU A 401 -10.87 -9.45 -15.27
CA LEU A 401 -10.88 -7.98 -15.35
C LEU A 401 -10.82 -7.49 -16.80
N VAL A 402 -10.06 -8.16 -17.67
CA VAL A 402 -10.02 -7.80 -19.10
C VAL A 402 -11.42 -7.85 -19.69
N ARG A 403 -12.19 -8.91 -19.41
CA ARG A 403 -13.59 -9.02 -19.85
C ARG A 403 -14.47 -7.92 -19.26
N GLN A 404 -14.31 -7.61 -17.96
CA GLN A 404 -15.11 -6.55 -17.33
C GLN A 404 -14.74 -5.15 -17.82
N GLY A 405 -13.51 -4.93 -18.27
CA GLY A 405 -13.07 -3.66 -18.86
C GLY A 405 -13.57 -3.42 -20.29
N GLN A 406 -14.23 -4.39 -20.94
CA GLN A 406 -14.79 -4.22 -22.28
C GLN A 406 -16.25 -3.73 -22.24
N PRO A 407 -16.69 -2.95 -23.24
CA PRO A 407 -18.10 -2.63 -23.42
C PRO A 407 -18.99 -3.87 -23.60
N PRO A 408 -20.25 -3.85 -23.12
CA PRO A 408 -20.86 -2.81 -22.28
C PRO A 408 -20.58 -2.99 -20.78
N ASN A 409 -19.82 -4.02 -20.41
CA ASN A 409 -19.70 -4.47 -19.01
C ASN A 409 -19.16 -3.37 -18.09
N LEU A 410 -18.14 -2.63 -18.53
CA LEU A 410 -17.53 -1.60 -17.71
C LEU A 410 -18.52 -0.48 -17.36
N ALA A 411 -19.33 -0.04 -18.34
CA ALA A 411 -20.34 0.99 -18.11
C ALA A 411 -21.35 0.54 -17.06
N GLU A 412 -21.84 -0.71 -17.15
CA GLU A 412 -22.75 -1.28 -16.15
C GLU A 412 -22.10 -1.39 -14.77
N THR A 413 -20.85 -1.84 -14.69
CA THR A 413 -20.07 -1.90 -13.44
C THR A 413 -19.94 -0.51 -12.80
N LEU A 414 -19.67 0.53 -13.59
CA LEU A 414 -19.55 1.90 -13.12
C LEU A 414 -20.89 2.49 -12.65
N ILE A 415 -22.01 2.18 -13.31
CA ILE A 415 -23.33 2.60 -12.81
C ILE A 415 -23.65 1.90 -11.47
N ARG A 416 -23.49 0.57 -11.41
CA ARG A 416 -23.77 -0.20 -10.19
C ARG A 416 -22.92 0.21 -9.01
N LEU A 417 -21.64 0.53 -9.22
CA LEU A 417 -20.78 0.99 -8.13
C LEU A 417 -21.23 2.35 -7.60
N LEU A 418 -21.67 3.27 -8.47
CA LEU A 418 -22.15 4.60 -8.08
C LEU A 418 -23.47 4.48 -7.29
N GLU A 419 -24.39 3.64 -7.75
CA GLU A 419 -25.63 3.33 -7.02
C GLU A 419 -25.30 2.70 -5.65
N SER A 420 -24.39 1.73 -5.60
CA SER A 420 -23.99 1.11 -4.33
C SER A 420 -23.32 2.10 -3.38
N ALA A 421 -22.62 3.12 -3.87
CA ALA A 421 -21.98 4.13 -3.04
C ALA A 421 -22.98 5.03 -2.30
N GLN A 422 -24.25 5.09 -2.76
CA GLN A 422 -25.31 5.85 -2.10
C GLN A 422 -25.76 5.26 -0.75
N TRP A 423 -25.45 3.99 -0.49
CA TRP A 423 -26.01 3.27 0.66
C TRP A 423 -24.93 2.84 1.65
N CYS A 424 -25.14 3.15 2.94
CA CYS A 424 -24.40 2.54 4.03
C CYS A 424 -25.36 2.11 5.14
N SER A 425 -25.23 0.88 5.62
CA SER A 425 -26.06 0.35 6.71
C SER A 425 -25.81 1.04 8.07
N GLN A 426 -24.79 1.90 8.15
CA GLN A 426 -24.42 2.67 9.33
C GLN A 426 -24.82 4.16 9.20
N ASP A 427 -25.55 4.54 8.15
CA ASP A 427 -26.08 5.89 8.04
C ASP A 427 -27.18 6.15 9.11
N PRO A 428 -27.26 7.37 9.67
CA PRO A 428 -26.49 8.58 9.31
C PRO A 428 -25.12 8.70 9.98
N LEU A 429 -24.78 7.83 10.94
CA LEU A 429 -23.51 7.94 11.70
C LEU A 429 -22.28 7.87 10.81
N CYS A 430 -22.33 7.06 9.74
CA CYS A 430 -21.28 7.00 8.75
C CYS A 430 -21.18 8.32 7.95
N ALA A 431 -22.28 8.78 7.36
CA ALA A 431 -22.34 10.04 6.62
C ALA A 431 -21.87 11.26 7.44
N ASP A 432 -22.28 11.34 8.70
CA ASP A 432 -21.95 12.45 9.62
C ASP A 432 -20.56 12.33 10.26
N SER A 433 -19.78 11.29 9.92
CA SER A 433 -18.45 11.09 10.47
C SER A 433 -17.54 12.28 10.18
N THR A 434 -16.96 12.83 11.23
CA THR A 434 -16.09 14.02 11.13
C THR A 434 -14.59 13.68 11.05
N GLY A 435 -14.23 12.39 11.08
CA GLY A 435 -12.83 11.95 11.04
C GLY A 435 -11.98 12.49 12.19
N ARG A 436 -12.56 12.60 13.39
CA ARG A 436 -11.93 13.28 14.55
C ARG A 436 -11.08 12.37 15.46
N SER A 437 -10.98 11.07 15.18
CA SER A 437 -10.11 10.21 16.00
C SER A 437 -8.66 10.33 15.53
N LEU A 438 -7.69 10.10 16.44
CA LEU A 438 -6.25 10.27 16.20
C LEU A 438 -5.71 9.59 14.92
N ALA A 439 -6.43 8.59 14.40
CA ALA A 439 -6.08 7.83 13.19
C ALA A 439 -7.18 7.78 12.13
N ASN A 440 -8.40 8.25 12.41
CA ASN A 440 -9.52 8.12 11.47
C ASN A 440 -9.62 9.36 10.59
N LEU A 441 -8.92 9.33 9.46
CA LEU A 441 -8.95 10.37 8.44
C LEU A 441 -10.14 10.23 7.48
N ASN A 442 -10.98 9.23 7.68
CA ASN A 442 -12.13 8.97 6.83
C ASN A 442 -13.34 9.77 7.30
N ARG A 443 -14.15 10.17 6.34
CA ARG A 443 -15.48 10.76 6.57
C ARG A 443 -16.54 9.74 6.25
N ALA A 444 -17.41 9.95 5.27
CA ALA A 444 -18.52 9.06 4.93
C ALA A 444 -18.03 7.72 4.31
N ALA A 445 -17.21 6.97 5.05
CA ALA A 445 -16.55 5.75 4.67
C ALA A 445 -16.29 4.88 5.92
N CYS A 446 -16.81 3.66 5.92
CA CYS A 446 -16.61 2.68 6.99
C CYS A 446 -16.50 1.25 6.41
N HIS A 447 -16.29 0.25 7.27
CA HIS A 447 -16.22 -1.17 6.88
C HIS A 447 -17.46 -1.68 6.15
N ALA A 448 -18.64 -1.08 6.37
CA ALA A 448 -19.86 -1.49 5.70
C ALA A 448 -19.90 -1.06 4.22
N CYS A 449 -19.38 0.13 3.88
CA CYS A 449 -19.55 0.73 2.55
C CYS A 449 -18.26 0.83 1.71
N THR A 450 -17.14 1.29 2.29
CA THR A 450 -16.00 1.78 1.49
C THR A 450 -14.68 1.10 1.84
N LEU A 451 -14.44 0.73 3.10
CA LEU A 451 -13.15 0.14 3.49
C LEU A 451 -12.95 -1.24 2.82
N LEU A 452 -11.69 -1.52 2.48
CA LEU A 452 -11.20 -2.73 1.83
C LEU A 452 -10.20 -3.47 2.73
N PRO A 453 -9.87 -4.74 2.42
CA PRO A 453 -8.70 -5.39 2.98
C PRO A 453 -7.44 -4.52 2.81
N GLU A 454 -6.56 -4.51 3.81
CA GLU A 454 -5.32 -3.70 3.79
C GLU A 454 -4.40 -4.04 2.61
N THR A 455 -4.49 -5.26 2.07
CA THR A 455 -3.71 -5.70 0.91
C THR A 455 -4.12 -5.01 -0.40
N CYS A 456 -5.26 -4.32 -0.44
CA CYS A 456 -5.80 -3.68 -1.64
C CYS A 456 -5.35 -2.23 -1.80
N CYS A 457 -5.32 -1.50 -0.69
CA CYS A 457 -5.20 -0.04 -0.64
C CYS A 457 -3.74 0.37 -0.39
N GLU A 458 -3.20 1.30 -1.18
CA GLU A 458 -1.86 1.84 -0.97
C GLU A 458 -1.78 2.94 0.10
N ILE A 459 -2.94 3.39 0.60
CA ILE A 459 -3.12 4.52 1.53
C ILE A 459 -3.66 4.05 2.90
N ASP A 460 -3.59 2.75 3.20
CA ASP A 460 -4.07 2.15 4.46
C ASP A 460 -5.50 2.57 4.85
N ASN A 461 -6.44 2.46 3.91
CA ASN A 461 -7.84 2.82 4.12
C ASN A 461 -8.01 4.22 4.76
N SER A 462 -7.20 5.20 4.36
CA SER A 462 -7.20 6.56 4.92
C SER A 462 -7.57 7.57 3.83
N LEU A 463 -8.17 8.71 4.20
CA LEU A 463 -8.59 9.74 3.23
C LEU A 463 -9.68 9.25 2.26
N LEU A 464 -10.71 8.58 2.81
CA LEU A 464 -11.88 8.10 2.06
C LEU A 464 -13.13 8.90 2.40
N ASP A 465 -13.93 9.23 1.39
CA ASP A 465 -15.18 9.96 1.54
C ASP A 465 -16.12 9.82 0.34
N ARG A 466 -17.22 9.06 0.49
CA ARG A 466 -18.21 8.90 -0.59
C ARG A 466 -18.92 10.20 -0.93
N THR A 467 -18.97 11.19 -0.03
CA THR A 467 -19.59 12.50 -0.32
C THR A 467 -18.93 13.19 -1.50
N LEU A 468 -17.61 13.07 -1.69
CA LEU A 468 -16.93 13.66 -2.84
C LEU A 468 -17.16 12.88 -4.14
N LEU A 469 -17.54 11.59 -4.04
CA LEU A 469 -17.88 10.74 -5.18
C LEU A 469 -19.32 10.99 -5.67
N ILE A 470 -20.30 10.86 -4.77
CA ILE A 470 -21.74 10.85 -5.10
C ILE A 470 -22.49 12.13 -4.70
N GLY A 471 -21.92 12.92 -3.78
CA GLY A 471 -22.53 14.11 -3.21
C GLY A 471 -23.48 13.78 -2.05
N GLU A 472 -23.60 14.73 -1.12
CA GLU A 472 -24.50 14.65 0.03
C GLU A 472 -24.94 16.07 0.40
N GLY A 473 -26.25 16.30 0.59
CA GLY A 473 -26.80 17.64 0.82
C GLY A 473 -26.31 18.66 -0.21
N ASP A 474 -25.74 19.77 0.26
CA ASP A 474 -25.25 20.85 -0.60
C ASP A 474 -23.89 20.57 -1.25
N VAL A 475 -23.12 19.57 -0.77
CA VAL A 475 -21.78 19.27 -1.31
C VAL A 475 -21.91 18.45 -2.60
N PRO A 476 -21.57 19.01 -3.77
CA PRO A 476 -21.69 18.27 -5.02
C PRO A 476 -20.59 17.19 -5.11
N GLY A 477 -21.00 15.95 -5.35
CA GLY A 477 -20.07 14.89 -5.73
C GLY A 477 -19.75 14.94 -7.21
N PHE A 478 -18.59 14.42 -7.60
CA PHE A 478 -18.15 14.45 -8.99
C PHE A 478 -19.12 13.73 -9.94
N PHE A 479 -19.67 12.57 -9.53
CA PHE A 479 -20.63 11.79 -10.33
C PHE A 479 -22.10 12.07 -9.97
N ARG A 480 -22.41 13.17 -9.28
CA ARG A 480 -23.79 13.51 -8.90
C ARG A 480 -24.73 13.58 -10.12
N GLY A 481 -24.25 14.10 -11.26
CA GLY A 481 -25.04 14.21 -12.50
C GLY A 481 -25.50 12.85 -13.03
N VAL A 482 -24.62 11.84 -12.99
CA VAL A 482 -24.92 10.46 -13.41
C VAL A 482 -26.05 9.89 -12.56
N LEU A 483 -25.96 10.04 -11.24
CA LEU A 483 -26.96 9.53 -10.31
C LEU A 483 -28.30 10.24 -10.44
N GLN A 484 -28.28 11.56 -10.64
CA GLN A 484 -29.51 12.32 -10.83
C GLN A 484 -30.24 11.89 -12.11
N ALA A 485 -29.51 11.75 -13.22
CA ALA A 485 -30.07 11.25 -14.48
C ALA A 485 -30.63 9.82 -14.32
N ALA A 486 -29.92 8.92 -13.63
CA ALA A 486 -30.39 7.55 -13.40
C ALA A 486 -31.68 7.49 -12.56
N ILE A 487 -31.82 8.37 -11.56
CA ILE A 487 -33.04 8.50 -10.75
C ILE A 487 -34.21 9.02 -11.59
N GLU A 488 -33.98 10.04 -12.42
CA GLU A 488 -34.99 10.64 -13.29
C GLU A 488 -35.48 9.64 -14.36
N GLU A 489 -34.56 8.86 -14.94
CA GLU A 489 -34.86 7.75 -15.85
C GLU A 489 -35.73 6.69 -15.18
N SER A 490 -35.35 6.26 -13.98
CA SER A 490 -36.10 5.26 -13.21
C SER A 490 -37.50 5.74 -12.85
N ALA A 491 -37.67 7.02 -12.49
CA ALA A 491 -38.96 7.63 -12.20
C ALA A 491 -39.85 7.68 -13.46
N GLY A 492 -39.30 8.07 -14.61
CA GLY A 492 -40.03 8.15 -15.87
C GLY A 492 -40.56 6.81 -16.39
N VAL A 493 -39.86 5.70 -16.08
CA VAL A 493 -40.32 4.34 -16.43
C VAL A 493 -41.54 3.92 -15.59
N VAL A 494 -41.59 4.31 -14.31
CA VAL A 494 -42.71 3.98 -13.41
C VAL A 494 -43.99 4.73 -13.80
N ASP A 495 -43.88 5.95 -14.32
CA ASP A 495 -45.03 6.74 -14.79
C ASP A 495 -45.62 6.22 -16.12
N LEU A 496 -44.89 5.37 -16.84
CA LEU A 496 -45.33 4.74 -18.10
C LEU A 496 -45.85 3.31 -17.93
N SER A 497 -45.70 2.71 -16.74
CA SER A 497 -46.20 1.38 -16.36
C SER A 497 -47.48 1.46 -15.55
#